data_AF-A0A2A9MMB2-F1
#
_entry.id   AF-A0A2A9MMB2-F1
#
_cell.length_a   1.000
_cell.length_b   1.000
_cell.length_c   1.000
_cell.angle_alpha   90.00
_cell.angle_beta   90.00
_cell.angle_gamma   90.00
#
_symmetry.space_group_name_H-M   'P 1'
#
loop_
_entity.id
_entity.type
_entity.pdbx_description
1 polymer ?
#
loop_
_entity_poly.entity_id
_entity_poly.type
_entity_poly.pdbx_seq_one_letter_code
_entity_poly.pdbx_strand_id
1 'polypeptide(L)'
;MRKDDSKGFVFTLFPKDSSISVSCGPTQPVLKPEQSDKHFYRTEQCQEESKGSFHSVRVGATLSDKQSSSTTAFTLNMPTGNRNKAELCYSCETTATVSPAPPGPPGTQGPSGNQRPQGRGDPKISKCIVKIRKKQGGSHQNPDPQEENGDGLKVSECTDDTVTSTASTGTPLVLKCEAGMSLLPLTPDRDFDARTGDCGYKVAQTSLVGAELQPSQDTEKEKDVYTLKINKDPEHDT
;
A
#
# COMPACT_ATOMS: atom_id res chain seq x y z
N MET A 1 -9.46 17.92 20.94
CA MET A 1 -8.65 16.83 20.38
C MET A 1 -8.80 16.88 18.87
N ARG A 2 -7.73 17.24 18.14
CA ARG A 2 -7.76 17.26 16.67
C ARG A 2 -7.71 15.81 16.19
N LYS A 3 -8.67 15.40 15.35
CA LYS A 3 -8.57 14.13 14.62
C LYS A 3 -7.32 14.22 13.76
N ASP A 4 -6.43 13.26 13.91
CA ASP A 4 -5.29 13.08 13.02
C ASP A 4 -5.82 12.48 11.72
N ASP A 5 -6.32 13.34 10.83
CA ASP A 5 -6.89 12.95 9.52
C ASP A 5 -5.79 12.60 8.49
N SER A 6 -4.55 12.38 8.94
CA SER A 6 -3.36 12.09 8.13
C SER A 6 -3.31 10.66 7.57
N LYS A 7 -4.45 10.03 7.24
CA LYS A 7 -4.43 8.70 6.63
C LYS A 7 -4.01 8.83 5.17
N GLY A 8 -2.71 8.64 4.93
CA GLY A 8 -2.17 8.56 3.57
C GLY A 8 -2.32 7.17 2.96
N PHE A 9 -2.20 7.09 1.64
CA PHE A 9 -2.14 5.81 0.92
C PHE A 9 -0.70 5.33 0.85
N VAL A 10 -0.46 4.03 1.04
CA VAL A 10 0.87 3.43 0.92
C VAL A 10 0.89 2.47 -0.27
N PHE A 11 1.83 2.67 -1.19
CA PHE A 11 2.01 1.78 -2.34
C PHE A 11 3.42 1.18 -2.33
N THR A 12 3.55 -0.08 -2.75
CA THR A 12 4.86 -0.73 -2.91
C THR A 12 5.14 -0.99 -4.38
N LEU A 13 6.27 -0.50 -4.89
CA LEU A 13 6.73 -0.78 -6.26
C LEU A 13 7.76 -1.91 -6.26
N PHE A 14 7.41 -3.08 -6.78
CA PHE A 14 8.33 -4.21 -6.85
C PHE A 14 9.32 -4.06 -8.01
N PRO A 15 10.50 -4.72 -7.97
CA PRO A 15 11.52 -4.58 -8.99
C PRO A 15 11.08 -4.92 -10.43
N LYS A 16 10.04 -5.77 -10.57
CA LYS A 16 9.46 -6.16 -11.86
C LYS A 16 8.43 -5.15 -12.38
N ASP A 17 7.79 -4.39 -11.51
CA ASP A 17 6.76 -3.42 -11.88
C ASP A 17 7.40 -2.19 -12.46
N SER A 18 6.98 -1.75 -13.65
CA SER A 18 7.52 -0.55 -14.28
C SER A 18 6.81 0.74 -13.86
N SER A 19 5.62 0.65 -13.26
CA SER A 19 4.85 1.85 -12.89
C SER A 19 3.81 1.61 -11.80
N ILE A 20 3.44 2.69 -11.11
CA ILE A 20 2.26 2.79 -10.23
C ILE A 20 1.50 4.06 -10.60
N SER A 21 0.18 4.01 -10.56
CA SER A 21 -0.68 5.18 -10.76
C SER A 21 -1.47 5.50 -9.51
N VAL A 22 -1.49 6.77 -9.13
CA VAL A 22 -2.23 7.29 -7.99
C VAL A 22 -3.09 8.46 -8.43
N SER A 23 -4.27 8.64 -7.83
CA SER A 23 -5.10 9.81 -8.10
C SER A 23 -5.30 10.62 -6.82
N CYS A 24 -5.19 11.93 -6.93
CA CYS A 24 -5.42 12.87 -5.84
C CYS A 24 -6.91 13.29 -5.70
N GLY A 25 -7.83 12.62 -6.40
CA GLY A 25 -9.26 12.88 -6.32
C GLY A 25 -9.84 13.77 -7.44
N PRO A 26 -11.12 14.16 -7.34
CA PRO A 26 -11.90 14.75 -8.43
C PRO A 26 -11.77 16.27 -8.62
N THR A 27 -10.89 16.93 -7.87
CA THR A 27 -10.67 18.38 -7.89
C THR A 27 -9.23 18.66 -8.27
N GLN A 28 -8.95 19.67 -9.12
CA GLN A 28 -7.61 20.05 -9.62
C GLN A 28 -6.55 20.01 -8.50
N PRO A 29 -5.87 18.88 -8.31
CA PRO A 29 -5.06 18.69 -7.13
C PRO A 29 -3.65 19.13 -7.48
N VAL A 30 -3.04 19.91 -6.59
CA VAL A 30 -1.64 20.28 -6.72
C VAL A 30 -0.83 19.22 -5.99
N LEU A 31 -0.03 18.47 -6.74
CA LEU A 31 0.90 17.51 -6.18
C LEU A 31 2.15 18.25 -5.67
N LYS A 32 2.60 17.88 -4.48
CA LYS A 32 3.82 18.39 -3.85
C LYS A 32 4.83 17.24 -3.66
N PRO A 33 6.15 17.50 -3.77
CA PRO A 33 6.79 18.81 -3.92
C PRO A 33 6.54 19.46 -5.29
N GLU A 34 6.73 20.78 -5.36
CA GLU A 34 6.79 21.45 -6.65
C GLU A 34 7.89 20.85 -7.52
N GLN A 35 7.61 20.72 -8.82
CA GLN A 35 8.40 19.92 -9.78
C GLN A 35 8.39 18.43 -9.41
N SER A 36 7.20 17.89 -9.15
CA SER A 36 6.97 16.49 -8.82
C SER A 36 7.39 15.52 -9.94
N ASP A 37 7.56 16.02 -11.17
CA ASP A 37 8.15 15.29 -12.30
C ASP A 37 9.62 14.90 -12.07
N LYS A 38 10.30 15.59 -11.14
CA LYS A 38 11.73 15.41 -10.84
C LYS A 38 12.02 15.09 -9.38
N HIS A 39 11.10 15.44 -8.48
CA HIS A 39 11.35 15.43 -7.04
C HIS A 39 10.25 14.72 -6.24
N PHE A 40 10.62 14.33 -5.03
CA PHE A 40 9.76 13.69 -4.03
C PHE A 40 10.21 14.08 -2.62
N TYR A 41 9.41 13.82 -1.59
CA TYR A 41 9.87 13.93 -0.20
C TYR A 41 10.37 12.59 0.32
N ARG A 42 11.47 12.58 1.07
CA ARG A 42 12.06 11.35 1.65
C ARG A 42 11.36 10.88 2.92
N THR A 43 10.42 11.67 3.45
CA THR A 43 9.78 11.45 4.75
C THR A 43 8.27 11.64 4.66
N GLU A 44 7.54 10.90 5.49
CA GLU A 44 6.07 10.91 5.54
C GLU A 44 5.47 12.24 6.01
N GLN A 45 6.31 13.12 6.56
CA GLN A 45 5.95 14.48 6.96
C GLN A 45 5.85 15.43 5.76
N CYS A 46 6.30 15.03 4.57
CA CYS A 46 6.28 15.83 3.33
C CYS A 46 6.91 17.23 3.50
N GLN A 47 8.06 17.30 4.19
CA GLN A 47 8.77 18.56 4.43
C GLN A 47 9.73 18.89 3.28
N GLU A 48 9.81 20.17 2.89
CA GLU A 48 10.72 20.65 1.84
C GLU A 48 12.20 20.30 2.09
N GLU A 49 12.62 20.31 3.35
CA GLU A 49 13.97 19.91 3.77
C GLU A 49 14.30 18.44 3.42
N SER A 50 13.27 17.60 3.27
CA SER A 50 13.39 16.20 2.91
C SER A 50 13.33 15.93 1.40
N LYS A 51 13.36 16.97 0.56
CA LYS A 51 13.26 16.84 -0.90
C LYS A 51 14.40 15.98 -1.47
N GLY A 52 14.02 14.94 -2.21
CA GLY A 52 14.89 14.05 -2.97
C GLY A 52 14.68 14.20 -4.48
N SER A 53 15.55 13.55 -5.27
CA SER A 53 15.49 13.54 -6.73
C SER A 53 15.39 12.11 -7.25
N PHE A 54 14.57 11.90 -8.29
CA PHE A 54 14.44 10.59 -8.94
C PHE A 54 15.76 10.01 -9.41
N HIS A 55 16.71 10.84 -9.84
CA HIS A 55 18.03 10.39 -10.28
C HIS A 55 18.77 9.62 -9.18
N SER A 56 18.56 9.96 -7.91
CA SER A 56 19.16 9.25 -6.77
C SER A 56 18.56 7.85 -6.52
N VAL A 57 17.34 7.62 -7.01
CA VAL A 57 16.61 6.36 -6.87
C VAL A 57 16.86 5.46 -8.08
N ARG A 58 16.66 6.02 -9.28
CA ARG A 58 16.85 5.34 -10.56
C ARG A 58 16.93 6.37 -11.70
N VAL A 59 17.97 6.28 -12.52
CA VAL A 59 18.07 7.06 -13.75
C VAL A 59 16.90 6.72 -14.68
N GLY A 60 16.24 7.75 -15.22
CA GLY A 60 15.08 7.61 -16.12
C GLY A 60 13.74 7.43 -15.40
N ALA A 61 13.70 7.48 -14.06
CA ALA A 61 12.45 7.54 -13.33
C ALA A 61 11.78 8.90 -13.51
N THR A 62 10.47 8.89 -13.75
CA THR A 62 9.67 10.08 -14.01
C THR A 62 8.30 9.96 -13.38
N LEU A 63 7.71 11.10 -13.03
CA LEU A 63 6.30 11.19 -12.68
C LEU A 63 5.59 11.99 -13.77
N SER A 64 4.56 11.39 -14.36
CA SER A 64 3.73 12.05 -15.37
C SER A 64 2.32 12.18 -14.85
N ASP A 65 1.71 13.36 -15.01
CA ASP A 65 0.29 13.55 -14.79
C ASP A 65 -0.51 13.29 -16.07
N LYS A 66 -1.69 12.70 -15.91
CA LYS A 66 -2.69 12.54 -16.95
C LYS A 66 -3.99 13.11 -16.43
N GLN A 67 -4.35 14.28 -16.93
CA GLN A 67 -5.62 14.91 -16.63
C GLN A 67 -6.75 14.26 -17.45
N SER A 68 -7.78 13.79 -16.76
CA SER A 68 -9.06 13.38 -17.35
C SER A 68 -10.13 14.44 -17.05
N SER A 69 -11.31 14.32 -17.66
CA SER A 69 -12.42 15.25 -17.50
C SER A 69 -12.91 15.42 -16.05
N SER A 70 -12.62 14.46 -15.18
CA SER A 70 -13.09 14.45 -13.79
C SER A 70 -12.02 14.19 -12.73
N THR A 71 -10.79 13.78 -13.10
CA THR A 71 -9.75 13.40 -12.14
C THR A 71 -8.35 13.58 -12.73
N THR A 72 -7.38 13.98 -11.92
CA THR A 72 -5.95 13.91 -12.28
C THR A 72 -5.34 12.63 -11.71
N ALA A 73 -4.75 11.82 -12.58
CA ALA A 73 -3.96 10.65 -12.20
C ALA A 73 -2.46 10.97 -12.40
N PHE A 74 -1.64 10.55 -11.45
CA PHE A 74 -0.19 10.67 -11.48
C PHE A 74 0.39 9.28 -11.60
N THR A 75 1.17 9.04 -12.66
CA THR A 75 1.82 7.76 -12.91
C THR A 75 3.31 7.91 -12.67
N LEU A 76 3.81 7.18 -11.67
CA LEU A 76 5.24 7.02 -11.42
C LEU A 76 5.74 5.94 -12.36
N ASN A 77 6.58 6.32 -13.31
CA ASN A 77 7.30 5.40 -14.17
C ASN A 77 8.71 5.19 -13.61
N MET A 78 9.05 3.94 -13.33
CA MET A 78 10.34 3.55 -12.79
C MET A 78 10.93 2.48 -13.72
N PRO A 79 12.01 2.75 -14.45
CA PRO A 79 12.65 1.73 -15.27
C PRO A 79 12.96 0.47 -14.46
N THR A 80 12.72 -0.70 -15.05
CA THR A 80 13.06 -2.00 -14.44
C THR A 80 14.59 -2.12 -14.27
N GLY A 81 15.02 -2.97 -13.35
CA GLY A 81 16.44 -3.22 -13.06
C GLY A 81 16.87 -2.77 -11.66
N ASN A 82 18.15 -2.41 -11.51
CA ASN A 82 18.75 -2.07 -10.21
C ASN A 82 18.23 -0.71 -9.71
N ARG A 83 17.20 -0.78 -8.86
CA ARG A 83 16.63 0.36 -8.13
C ARG A 83 17.22 0.44 -6.74
N ASN A 84 17.45 1.65 -6.24
CA ASN A 84 17.79 1.85 -4.84
C ASN A 84 16.52 1.72 -3.98
N LYS A 85 16.64 1.11 -2.80
CA LYS A 85 15.55 1.12 -1.81
C LYS A 85 15.33 2.57 -1.40
N ALA A 86 14.11 3.07 -1.53
CA ALA A 86 13.78 4.45 -1.24
C ALA A 86 12.31 4.59 -0.88
N GLU A 87 11.98 5.52 0.00
CA GLU A 87 10.61 5.95 0.26
C GLU A 87 10.38 7.31 -0.41
N LEU A 88 9.33 7.38 -1.22
CA LEU A 88 8.95 8.54 -2.01
C LEU A 88 7.59 9.02 -1.52
N CYS A 89 7.57 10.15 -0.84
CA CYS A 89 6.36 10.73 -0.30
C CYS A 89 5.92 11.93 -1.15
N TYR A 90 4.61 12.03 -1.34
CA TYR A 90 3.93 13.11 -2.01
C TYR A 90 2.74 13.56 -1.17
N SER A 91 2.39 14.83 -1.27
CA SER A 91 1.13 15.34 -0.74
C SER A 91 0.28 15.91 -1.87
N CYS A 92 -1.02 15.66 -1.78
CA CYS A 92 -2.01 16.26 -2.65
C CYS A 92 -2.67 17.39 -1.87
N GLU A 93 -2.58 18.61 -2.41
CA GLU A 93 -3.26 19.77 -1.87
C GLU A 93 -4.38 20.16 -2.82
N THR A 94 -5.61 20.24 -2.29
CA THR A 94 -6.73 20.78 -3.06
C THR A 94 -6.88 22.26 -2.72
N THR A 95 -6.69 23.13 -3.70
CA THR A 95 -7.13 24.51 -3.58
C THR A 95 -8.65 24.49 -3.61
N ALA A 96 -9.29 24.85 -2.49
CA ALA A 96 -10.74 25.03 -2.47
C ALA A 96 -11.07 26.16 -3.46
N THR A 97 -11.57 25.80 -4.64
CA THR A 97 -12.09 26.77 -5.59
C THR A 97 -13.24 27.47 -4.89
N VAL A 98 -13.04 28.74 -4.53
CA VAL A 98 -14.11 29.61 -4.04
C VAL A 98 -15.12 29.66 -5.17
N SER A 99 -16.19 28.85 -5.09
CA SER A 99 -17.27 28.95 -6.05
C SER A 99 -17.80 30.38 -5.94
N PRO A 100 -17.66 31.23 -6.97
CA PRO A 100 -18.17 32.58 -6.90
C PRO A 100 -19.66 32.47 -6.63
N ALA A 101 -20.11 33.06 -5.52
CA ALA A 101 -21.52 33.07 -5.18
C ALA A 101 -22.31 33.52 -6.43
N PRO A 102 -23.34 32.78 -6.86
CA PRO A 102 -24.15 33.22 -7.98
C PRO A 102 -24.61 34.65 -7.70
N PRO A 103 -24.52 35.58 -8.67
CA PRO A 103 -24.95 36.95 -8.46
C PRO A 103 -26.41 36.91 -7.99
N GLY A 104 -26.61 37.29 -6.73
CA GLY A 104 -27.94 37.30 -6.13
C GLY A 104 -28.85 38.21 -6.96
N PRO A 105 -30.13 37.85 -7.12
CA PRO A 105 -31.07 38.69 -7.83
C PRO A 105 -31.12 40.09 -7.19
N PRO A 106 -31.19 41.17 -7.99
CA PRO A 106 -31.30 42.52 -7.48
C PRO A 106 -32.69 42.71 -6.88
N GLY A 107 -32.80 42.71 -5.55
CA GLY A 107 -34.00 43.16 -4.88
C GLY A 107 -34.30 42.47 -3.57
N THR A 108 -34.08 43.20 -2.48
CA THR A 108 -34.97 43.43 -1.33
C THR A 108 -34.11 43.61 -0.08
N GLN A 109 -33.86 44.86 0.31
CA GLN A 109 -33.25 45.19 1.60
C GLN A 109 -34.24 44.79 2.72
N GLY A 110 -34.00 43.64 3.34
CA GLY A 110 -34.61 43.24 4.61
C GLY A 110 -33.63 43.42 5.77
N PRO A 111 -34.07 43.74 7.00
CA PRO A 111 -33.17 44.02 8.10
C PRO A 111 -32.58 42.74 8.69
N SER A 112 -31.24 42.73 8.75
CA SER A 112 -30.41 42.18 9.82
C SER A 112 -30.90 40.90 10.52
N GLY A 113 -30.56 39.76 9.93
CA GLY A 113 -30.47 38.48 10.64
C GLY A 113 -29.02 37.99 10.58
N ASN A 114 -28.39 37.80 11.73
CA ASN A 114 -27.03 37.29 11.92
C ASN A 114 -26.80 35.95 11.18
N GLN A 115 -26.48 36.00 9.89
CA GLN A 115 -25.95 34.84 9.18
C GLN A 115 -24.44 34.78 9.43
N ARG A 116 -24.11 33.94 10.40
CA ARG A 116 -22.74 33.55 10.75
C ARG A 116 -22.06 33.00 9.47
N PRO A 117 -20.89 33.51 9.06
CA PRO A 117 -20.21 33.03 7.86
C PRO A 117 -19.96 31.53 8.02
N GLN A 118 -20.59 30.72 7.16
CA GLN A 118 -20.31 29.29 7.07
C GLN A 118 -18.83 29.14 6.79
N GLY A 119 -18.14 28.48 7.73
CA GLY A 119 -16.68 28.42 7.78
C GLY A 119 -16.10 27.92 6.47
N ARG A 120 -15.08 28.64 5.99
CA ARG A 120 -14.12 28.09 5.03
C ARG A 120 -13.62 26.78 5.62
N GLY A 121 -13.98 25.66 5.00
CA GLY A 121 -13.39 24.38 5.39
C GLY A 121 -11.88 24.47 5.22
N ASP A 122 -11.13 24.06 6.24
CA ASP A 122 -9.67 24.00 6.17
C ASP A 122 -9.25 23.15 4.95
N PRO A 123 -8.14 23.51 4.28
CA PRO A 123 -7.64 22.74 3.14
C PRO A 123 -7.42 21.28 3.55
N LYS A 124 -8.09 20.36 2.86
CA LYS A 124 -7.93 18.92 3.09
C LYS A 124 -6.66 18.46 2.38
N ILE A 125 -5.64 18.13 3.16
CA ILE A 125 -4.38 17.59 2.65
C ILE A 125 -4.49 16.06 2.73
N SER A 126 -4.40 15.38 1.57
CA SER A 126 -4.22 13.94 1.54
C SER A 126 -2.75 13.61 1.25
N LYS A 127 -2.22 12.60 1.93
CA LYS A 127 -0.83 12.16 1.79
C LYS A 127 -0.76 10.88 0.97
N CYS A 128 0.29 10.71 0.18
CA CYS A 128 0.55 9.49 -0.57
C CYS A 128 2.02 9.11 -0.38
N ILE A 129 2.28 7.89 0.05
CA ILE A 129 3.60 7.35 0.34
C ILE A 129 3.84 6.17 -0.59
N VAL A 130 4.85 6.27 -1.44
CA VAL A 130 5.25 5.20 -2.36
C VAL A 130 6.59 4.63 -1.87
N LYS A 131 6.60 3.37 -1.44
CA LYS A 131 7.81 2.67 -0.99
C LYS A 131 8.38 1.84 -2.13
N ILE A 132 9.64 2.09 -2.49
CA ILE A 132 10.37 1.36 -3.53
C ILE A 132 11.27 0.32 -2.88
N ARG A 133 11.11 -0.94 -3.31
CA ARG A 133 11.98 -2.04 -2.87
C ARG A 133 13.10 -2.29 -3.87
N LYS A 134 14.26 -2.66 -3.35
CA LYS A 134 15.40 -3.12 -4.15
C LYS A 134 15.22 -4.60 -4.46
N LYS A 135 15.67 -5.04 -5.65
CA LYS A 135 15.88 -6.47 -5.90
C LYS A 135 16.98 -6.93 -4.93
N GLN A 136 16.64 -7.68 -3.88
CA GLN A 136 17.67 -8.36 -3.10
C GLN A 136 18.47 -9.21 -4.08
N GLY A 137 19.78 -9.01 -4.11
CA GLY A 137 20.70 -9.92 -4.74
C GLY A 137 20.76 -11.18 -3.87
N GLY A 138 19.69 -11.98 -3.94
CA GLY A 138 19.58 -13.28 -3.31
C GLY A 138 19.37 -14.30 -4.42
N SER A 139 20.23 -15.31 -4.41
CA SER A 139 20.26 -16.48 -5.28
C SER A 139 18.87 -16.90 -5.78
N HIS A 140 18.67 -16.84 -7.09
CA HIS A 140 17.72 -17.75 -7.73
C HIS A 140 18.29 -19.16 -7.59
N GLN A 141 17.92 -19.86 -6.51
CA GLN A 141 17.41 -21.20 -6.75
C GLN A 141 15.91 -21.03 -6.99
N ASN A 142 15.56 -20.94 -8.27
CA ASN A 142 14.42 -21.73 -8.71
C ASN A 142 14.83 -23.18 -8.44
N PRO A 143 14.10 -23.96 -7.66
CA PRO A 143 13.88 -25.32 -8.11
C PRO A 143 12.88 -25.19 -9.26
N ASP A 144 13.36 -25.47 -10.47
CA ASP A 144 12.62 -26.38 -11.35
C ASP A 144 12.09 -27.55 -10.50
N PRO A 145 10.97 -28.20 -10.83
CA PRO A 145 10.46 -29.33 -10.09
C PRO A 145 11.41 -30.52 -10.30
N GLN A 146 12.53 -30.54 -9.57
CA GLN A 146 13.19 -31.79 -9.26
C GLN A 146 12.30 -32.49 -8.25
N GLU A 147 11.65 -33.55 -8.72
CA GLU A 147 11.35 -34.72 -7.93
C GLU A 147 12.62 -35.13 -7.17
N GLU A 148 12.82 -34.57 -5.98
CA GLU A 148 13.75 -35.11 -5.01
C GLU A 148 12.91 -35.69 -3.88
N ASN A 149 12.84 -37.02 -3.90
CA ASN A 149 12.32 -37.85 -2.83
C ASN A 149 12.91 -37.42 -1.48
N GLY A 150 12.15 -36.66 -0.71
CA GLY A 150 12.46 -36.29 0.66
C GLY A 150 11.24 -35.67 1.30
N ASP A 151 10.69 -36.35 2.29
CA ASP A 151 9.48 -36.05 3.07
C ASP A 151 9.66 -34.81 3.98
N GLY A 152 10.17 -33.72 3.41
CA GLY A 152 10.48 -32.47 4.08
C GLY A 152 9.42 -31.42 3.81
N LEU A 153 8.62 -31.09 4.83
CA LEU A 153 7.69 -29.96 4.79
C LEU A 153 8.44 -28.68 4.38
N LYS A 154 7.96 -28.02 3.34
CA LYS A 154 8.54 -26.76 2.85
C LYS A 154 8.21 -25.63 3.84
N VAL A 155 9.23 -25.13 4.53
CA VAL A 155 9.12 -24.02 5.48
C VAL A 155 9.36 -22.69 4.77
N SER A 156 8.39 -21.80 4.84
CA SER A 156 8.48 -20.41 4.39
C SER A 156 8.76 -19.49 5.57
N GLU A 157 9.89 -18.80 5.54
CA GLU A 157 10.27 -17.87 6.61
C GLU A 157 9.75 -16.47 6.30
N CYS A 158 8.95 -15.91 7.22
CA CYS A 158 8.43 -14.55 7.17
C CYS A 158 9.49 -13.59 7.67
N THR A 159 9.99 -12.75 6.78
CA THR A 159 10.90 -11.63 7.07
C THR A 159 10.14 -10.30 6.99
N ASP A 160 10.82 -9.15 7.10
CA ASP A 160 10.23 -7.82 6.87
C ASP A 160 9.67 -7.62 5.43
N ASP A 161 9.81 -8.62 4.56
CA ASP A 161 9.33 -8.63 3.19
C ASP A 161 8.05 -9.49 2.99
N THR A 162 7.33 -9.25 1.88
CA THR A 162 6.17 -10.06 1.52
C THR A 162 6.64 -11.36 0.88
N VAL A 163 6.22 -12.49 1.44
CA VAL A 163 6.55 -13.83 0.93
C VAL A 163 5.30 -14.45 0.32
N THR A 164 5.35 -14.82 -0.95
CA THR A 164 4.30 -15.61 -1.61
C THR A 164 4.64 -17.09 -1.48
N SER A 165 3.67 -17.89 -1.05
CA SER A 165 3.82 -19.34 -0.94
C SER A 165 2.51 -20.01 -1.34
N THR A 166 2.62 -21.25 -1.82
CA THR A 166 1.48 -22.04 -2.28
C THR A 166 1.18 -23.14 -1.28
N ALA A 167 -0.09 -23.42 -1.07
CA ALA A 167 -0.59 -24.50 -0.21
C ALA A 167 -1.70 -25.24 -0.96
N SER A 168 -1.83 -26.55 -0.75
CA SER A 168 -2.96 -27.35 -1.25
C SER A 168 -3.27 -28.50 -0.30
N THR A 169 -4.32 -29.26 -0.59
CA THR A 169 -4.86 -30.32 0.29
C THR A 169 -3.86 -31.46 0.57
N GLY A 170 -2.82 -31.59 -0.27
CA GLY A 170 -1.71 -32.53 -0.06
C GLY A 170 -0.38 -31.88 0.36
N THR A 171 -0.29 -30.55 0.36
CA THR A 171 0.94 -29.81 0.64
C THR A 171 0.65 -28.66 1.61
N PRO A 172 0.65 -28.93 2.92
CA PRO A 172 0.45 -27.89 3.92
C PRO A 172 1.62 -26.91 3.89
N LEU A 173 1.33 -25.65 4.16
CA LEU A 173 2.32 -24.58 4.18
C LEU A 173 2.79 -24.35 5.62
N VAL A 174 4.09 -24.49 5.85
CA VAL A 174 4.70 -24.16 7.15
C VAL A 174 5.27 -22.75 7.05
N LEU A 175 4.88 -21.88 7.97
CA LEU A 175 5.32 -20.50 8.09
C LEU A 175 6.19 -20.37 9.34
N LYS A 176 7.26 -19.58 9.29
CA LYS A 176 8.07 -19.29 10.47
C LYS A 176 8.30 -17.78 10.58
N CYS A 177 7.90 -17.18 11.69
CA CYS A 177 8.15 -15.76 11.94
C CYS A 177 9.57 -15.55 12.50
N GLU A 178 10.25 -14.51 12.02
CA GLU A 178 11.55 -14.11 12.60
C GLU A 178 11.39 -13.65 14.06
N ALA A 179 12.46 -13.74 14.85
CA ALA A 179 12.45 -13.38 16.26
C ALA A 179 11.93 -11.94 16.48
N GLY A 180 10.91 -11.81 17.33
CA GLY A 180 10.27 -10.52 17.63
C GLY A 180 9.12 -10.16 16.68
N MET A 181 8.85 -10.98 15.66
CA MET A 181 7.63 -10.88 14.84
C MET A 181 6.53 -11.79 15.39
N SER A 182 5.30 -11.55 14.95
CA SER A 182 4.16 -12.39 15.32
C SER A 182 3.21 -12.50 14.13
N LEU A 183 2.65 -13.70 13.93
CA LEU A 183 1.70 -13.92 12.86
C LEU A 183 0.40 -13.16 13.13
N LEU A 184 -0.08 -12.44 12.11
CA LEU A 184 -1.35 -11.73 12.16
C LEU A 184 -2.27 -12.21 11.02
N PRO A 185 -3.59 -12.33 11.28
CA PRO A 185 -4.23 -12.13 12.57
C PRO A 185 -3.93 -13.30 13.53
N LEU A 186 -3.80 -13.04 14.84
CA LEU A 186 -3.59 -14.09 15.85
C LEU A 186 -4.77 -15.08 15.95
N THR A 187 -5.93 -14.73 15.39
CA THR A 187 -7.15 -15.54 15.41
C THR A 187 -7.16 -16.50 14.22
N PRO A 188 -7.10 -17.83 14.45
CA PRO A 188 -6.92 -18.83 13.38
C PRO A 188 -8.12 -18.96 12.45
N ASP A 189 -9.30 -18.43 12.80
CA ASP A 189 -10.51 -18.43 11.97
C ASP A 189 -10.60 -17.22 11.02
N ARG A 190 -9.62 -16.32 11.06
CA ARG A 190 -9.62 -15.07 10.29
C ARG A 190 -8.39 -14.98 9.42
N ASP A 191 -8.59 -14.38 8.25
CA ASP A 191 -7.51 -13.99 7.35
C ASP A 191 -7.67 -12.53 6.95
N PHE A 192 -6.59 -11.93 6.46
CA PHE A 192 -6.68 -10.61 5.86
C PHE A 192 -7.06 -10.73 4.39
N ASP A 193 -8.10 -10.02 4.00
CA ASP A 193 -8.50 -9.90 2.60
C ASP A 193 -7.55 -8.93 1.88
N ALA A 194 -6.67 -9.49 1.05
CA ALA A 194 -5.70 -8.74 0.26
C ALA A 194 -6.25 -8.26 -1.09
N ARG A 195 -7.54 -8.51 -1.43
CA ARG A 195 -8.13 -8.08 -2.72
C ARG A 195 -8.07 -6.57 -2.93
N THR A 196 -8.05 -5.80 -1.84
CA THR A 196 -7.91 -4.33 -1.87
C THR A 196 -6.47 -3.84 -1.90
N GLY A 197 -5.47 -4.74 -1.93
CA GLY A 197 -4.04 -4.40 -1.93
C GLY A 197 -3.47 -4.05 -0.55
N ASP A 198 -4.33 -3.88 0.46
CA ASP A 198 -3.97 -3.66 1.86
C ASP A 198 -4.55 -4.79 2.73
N CYS A 199 -3.76 -5.35 3.65
CA CYS A 199 -4.19 -6.34 4.66
C CYS A 199 -5.08 -5.72 5.76
N GLY A 200 -5.99 -4.82 5.40
CA GLY A 200 -6.75 -3.99 6.34
C GLY A 200 -8.05 -4.61 6.85
N TYR A 201 -8.62 -5.57 6.11
CA TYR A 201 -9.92 -6.17 6.42
C TYR A 201 -9.77 -7.63 6.83
N LYS A 202 -10.26 -7.96 8.02
CA LYS A 202 -10.32 -9.35 8.48
C LYS A 202 -11.59 -10.01 7.94
N VAL A 203 -11.43 -11.09 7.20
CA VAL A 203 -12.52 -11.95 6.72
C VAL A 203 -12.44 -13.31 7.40
N ALA A 204 -13.52 -14.09 7.36
CA ALA A 204 -13.46 -15.47 7.82
C ALA A 204 -12.60 -16.29 6.85
N GLN A 205 -11.67 -17.10 7.38
CA GLN A 205 -10.79 -17.96 6.58
C GLN A 205 -11.60 -18.84 5.62
N THR A 206 -12.69 -19.44 6.13
CA THR A 206 -13.62 -20.28 5.36
C THR A 206 -14.31 -19.58 4.19
N SER A 207 -14.31 -18.24 4.17
CA SER A 207 -14.86 -17.46 3.05
C SER A 207 -13.87 -17.30 1.89
N LEU A 208 -12.58 -17.55 2.13
CA LEU A 208 -11.53 -17.53 1.11
C LEU A 208 -11.21 -18.96 0.67
N VAL A 209 -10.87 -19.81 1.63
CA VAL A 209 -10.47 -21.19 1.40
C VAL A 209 -10.86 -22.05 2.60
N GLY A 210 -11.20 -23.31 2.36
CA GLY A 210 -11.42 -24.27 3.44
C GLY A 210 -10.07 -24.66 4.06
N ALA A 211 -9.47 -23.77 4.84
CA ALA A 211 -8.18 -23.99 5.50
C ALA A 211 -8.30 -23.97 7.03
N GLU A 212 -7.25 -24.42 7.70
CA GLU A 212 -7.06 -24.33 9.13
C GLU A 212 -5.61 -23.93 9.44
N LEU A 213 -5.45 -22.86 10.22
CA LEU A 213 -4.14 -22.43 10.71
C LEU A 213 -3.86 -23.04 12.09
N GLN A 214 -2.81 -23.86 12.16
CA GLN A 214 -2.32 -24.43 13.41
C GLN A 214 -1.32 -23.44 14.06
N PRO A 215 -1.53 -23.08 15.35
CA PRO A 215 -0.65 -22.17 16.07
C PRO A 215 0.71 -22.79 16.35
N SER A 216 1.69 -21.94 16.68
CA SER A 216 3.01 -22.40 17.11
C SER A 216 2.96 -23.21 18.40
N GLN A 217 3.88 -24.16 18.52
CA GLN A 217 4.06 -24.95 19.73
C GLN A 217 5.12 -24.29 20.62
N ASP A 218 4.94 -24.39 21.93
CA ASP A 218 5.88 -23.87 22.94
C ASP A 218 7.10 -24.79 23.11
N THR A 219 7.72 -25.22 22.01
CA THR A 219 8.98 -25.96 22.02
C THR A 219 10.08 -25.11 21.39
N GLU A 220 11.33 -25.21 21.86
CA GLU A 220 12.44 -24.39 21.33
C GLU A 220 12.66 -24.50 19.81
N LYS A 221 12.24 -25.61 19.21
CA LYS A 221 12.39 -25.86 17.77
C LYS A 221 11.21 -25.39 16.92
N GLU A 222 10.02 -25.23 17.52
CA GLU A 222 8.77 -24.88 16.82
C GLU A 222 8.16 -23.57 17.31
N LYS A 223 8.90 -22.86 18.15
CA LYS A 223 8.57 -21.49 18.54
C LYS A 223 8.49 -20.62 17.28
N ASP A 224 7.41 -19.88 17.16
CA ASP A 224 7.11 -18.99 16.03
C ASP A 224 6.92 -19.71 14.67
N VAL A 225 6.69 -21.04 14.69
CA VAL A 225 6.36 -21.85 13.51
C VAL A 225 4.87 -22.13 13.46
N TYR A 226 4.20 -21.78 12.37
CA TYR A 226 2.76 -21.96 12.15
C TYR A 226 2.54 -22.88 10.95
N THR A 227 1.46 -23.66 10.94
CA THR A 227 1.16 -24.54 9.79
C THR A 227 -0.24 -24.26 9.26
N LEU A 228 -0.34 -23.84 8.00
CA LEU A 228 -1.60 -23.68 7.28
C LEU A 228 -1.91 -24.97 6.51
N LYS A 229 -3.00 -25.64 6.91
CA LYS A 229 -3.51 -26.84 6.24
C LYS A 229 -4.71 -26.46 5.37
N ILE A 230 -4.67 -26.86 4.11
CA ILE A 230 -5.83 -26.75 3.22
C ILE A 230 -6.64 -28.04 3.37
N ASN A 231 -7.90 -27.94 3.79
CA ASN A 231 -8.78 -29.10 3.93
C ASN A 231 -9.48 -29.44 2.62
N LYS A 232 -9.67 -28.43 1.76
CA LYS A 232 -10.26 -28.57 0.43
C LYS A 232 -9.69 -27.52 -0.50
N ASP A 233 -9.17 -27.94 -1.64
CA ASP A 233 -8.69 -27.04 -2.68
C ASP A 233 -9.85 -26.17 -3.19
N PRO A 234 -9.64 -24.85 -3.34
CA PRO A 234 -10.66 -23.97 -3.88
C PRO A 234 -10.90 -24.28 -5.36
N GLU A 235 -12.11 -24.02 -5.86
CA GLU A 235 -12.46 -24.24 -7.27
C GLU A 235 -11.66 -23.33 -8.22
N HIS A 236 -11.17 -22.21 -7.70
CA HIS A 236 -10.33 -21.25 -8.39
C HIS A 236 -9.17 -20.84 -7.48
N ASP A 237 -7.99 -20.64 -8.07
CA ASP A 237 -6.83 -20.09 -7.34
C ASP A 237 -7.21 -18.73 -6.74
N THR A 238 -7.01 -18.60 -5.43
CA THR A 238 -7.31 -17.40 -4.62
C THR A 238 -6.06 -16.63 -4.25
#